data_AF-A0A7S2CJC5-F1
#
_entry.id   AF-A0A7S2CJC5-F1
#
_cell.length_a   1.000
_cell.length_b   1.000
_cell.length_c   1.000
_cell.angle_alpha   90.00
_cell.angle_beta   90.00
_cell.angle_gamma   90.00
#
_symmetry.space_group_name_H-M   'P 1'
#
loop_
_entity.id
_entity.type
_entity.pdbx_description
1 polymer ?
#
loop_
_entity_poly.entity_id
_entity_poly.type
_entity_poly.pdbx_seq_one_letter_code
_entity_poly.pdbx_strand_id
1 'polypeptide(L)'
;CRGSTARRGMCDVVLWGGSYGGMLAAWHRVKYSHLTLGAIASGAPVDFYPGSGVQEEFLNAYVATFENQDDQPAGCGTFLRAALDAASTATPAELAAAG
;
A
#
# COMPACT_ATOMS: atom_id res chain seq x y z
N CYS A 1 -17.69 -13.61 22.32
CA CYS A 1 -17.50 -14.98 22.85
C CYS A 1 -18.66 -15.37 23.76
N ARG A 2 -19.86 -15.60 23.20
CA ARG A 2 -20.97 -16.12 24.00
C ARG A 2 -20.99 -17.63 23.84
N GLY A 3 -20.63 -18.33 24.91
CA GLY A 3 -20.89 -19.76 25.01
C GLY A 3 -22.39 -20.00 25.13
N SER A 4 -22.93 -20.81 24.22
CA SER A 4 -24.04 -21.70 24.52
C SER A 4 -24.10 -22.78 23.45
N THR A 5 -23.65 -23.96 23.87
CA THR A 5 -24.11 -25.29 23.44
C THR A 5 -23.87 -25.74 21.98
N ALA A 6 -22.99 -26.74 21.88
CA ALA A 6 -23.05 -27.90 20.97
C ALA A 6 -22.18 -27.99 19.70
N ARG A 7 -21.25 -27.05 19.45
CA ARG A 7 -20.00 -27.30 18.68
C ARG A 7 -18.92 -26.45 19.35
N ARG A 8 -17.65 -26.89 19.39
CA ARG A 8 -16.53 -26.12 19.96
C ARG A 8 -16.65 -24.66 19.52
N GLY A 9 -17.12 -23.80 20.42
CA GLY A 9 -17.52 -22.44 20.10
C GLY A 9 -16.27 -21.58 20.00
N MET A 10 -15.50 -21.75 18.93
CA MET A 10 -14.53 -20.74 18.54
C MET A 10 -15.32 -19.45 18.34
N CYS A 11 -14.94 -18.41 19.08
CA CYS A 11 -15.48 -17.10 18.81
C CYS A 11 -15.11 -16.72 17.39
N ASP A 12 -16.05 -16.20 16.62
CA ASP A 12 -15.73 -15.67 15.30
C ASP A 12 -14.77 -14.49 15.46
N VAL A 13 -13.58 -14.63 14.88
CA VAL A 13 -12.53 -13.59 14.90
C VAL A 13 -12.47 -12.95 13.52
N VAL A 14 -12.61 -11.62 13.48
CA VAL A 14 -12.38 -10.82 12.28
C VAL A 14 -11.12 -9.99 12.49
N LEU A 15 -10.17 -10.09 11.55
CA LEU A 15 -8.95 -9.32 11.58
C LEU A 15 -9.15 -7.95 10.94
N TRP A 16 -8.44 -6.94 11.45
CA TRP A 16 -8.42 -5.60 10.89
C TRP A 16 -6.97 -5.12 10.82
N GLY A 17 -6.64 -4.41 9.74
CA GLY A 17 -5.33 -3.81 9.61
C GLY A 17 -5.26 -2.80 8.46
N GLY A 18 -4.36 -1.83 8.60
CA GLY A 18 -4.02 -0.86 7.56
C GLY A 18 -2.57 -1.05 7.08
N SER A 19 -2.27 -0.72 5.82
CA SER A 19 -0.92 -0.78 5.27
C SER A 19 -0.29 -2.17 5.50
N TYR A 20 0.92 -2.24 6.05
CA TYR A 20 1.57 -3.50 6.42
C TYR A 20 0.72 -4.36 7.38
N GLY A 21 0.01 -3.75 8.33
CA GLY A 21 -0.93 -4.46 9.21
C GLY A 21 -2.10 -5.09 8.43
N GLY A 22 -2.55 -4.42 7.36
CA GLY A 22 -3.55 -4.97 6.44
C GLY A 22 -3.01 -6.14 5.62
N MET A 23 -1.74 -6.07 5.20
CA MET A 23 -1.06 -7.20 4.54
C MET A 23 -1.01 -8.41 5.48
N LEU A 24 -0.61 -8.20 6.74
CA LEU A 24 -0.61 -9.26 7.75
C LEU A 24 -2.02 -9.83 7.99
N ALA A 25 -3.06 -8.99 8.06
CA ALA A 25 -4.43 -9.45 8.21
C ALA A 25 -4.90 -10.30 7.02
N ALA A 26 -4.62 -9.86 5.79
CA ALA A 26 -4.95 -10.58 4.57
C ALA A 26 -4.19 -11.92 4.49
N TRP A 27 -2.88 -11.92 4.70
CA TRP A 27 -2.05 -13.13 4.66
C TRP A 27 -2.41 -14.11 5.78
N HIS A 28 -2.73 -13.62 6.98
CA HIS A 28 -3.22 -14.47 8.06
C HIS A 28 -4.55 -15.13 7.67
N ARG A 29 -5.48 -14.40 7.05
CA ARG A 29 -6.74 -14.99 6.57
C ARG A 29 -6.50 -16.08 5.51
N VAL A 30 -5.54 -15.88 4.60
CA VAL A 30 -5.18 -16.90 3.59
C VAL A 30 -4.52 -18.12 4.24
N LYS A 31 -3.52 -17.92 5.11
CA LYS A 31 -2.71 -19.00 5.67
C LYS A 31 -3.41 -19.76 6.80
N TYR A 32 -4.23 -19.07 7.59
CA TYR A 32 -4.91 -19.61 8.77
C TYR A 32 -6.42 -19.35 8.70
N SER A 33 -7.01 -19.75 7.58
CA SER A 33 -8.44 -19.55 7.29
C SER A 33 -9.38 -20.28 8.28
N HIS A 34 -8.87 -21.26 9.02
CA HIS A 34 -9.60 -21.97 10.06
C HIS A 34 -9.63 -21.23 11.41
N LEU A 35 -8.79 -20.21 11.60
CA LEU A 35 -8.70 -19.44 12.86
C LEU A 35 -9.50 -18.14 12.84
N THR A 36 -9.91 -17.67 11.66
CA THR A 36 -10.54 -16.37 11.46
C THR A 36 -11.70 -16.47 10.49
N LEU A 37 -12.78 -15.74 10.77
CA LEU A 37 -13.94 -15.63 9.89
C LEU A 37 -13.60 -14.82 8.63
N GLY A 38 -12.80 -13.75 8.80
CA GLY A 38 -12.45 -12.83 7.73
C GLY A 38 -11.39 -11.81 8.14
N ALA A 39 -10.98 -10.97 7.18
CA ALA A 39 -10.05 -9.87 7.40
C ALA A 39 -10.47 -8.63 6.61
N ILE A 40 -10.30 -7.46 7.22
CA ILE A 40 -10.41 -6.15 6.57
C ILE A 40 -9.00 -5.56 6.47
N ALA A 41 -8.52 -5.47 5.23
CA ALA A 41 -7.17 -5.03 4.89
C ALA A 41 -7.25 -3.69 4.13
N SER A 42 -7.14 -2.59 4.86
CA SER A 42 -7.27 -1.23 4.32
C SER A 42 -5.93 -0.71 3.80
N GLY A 43 -5.90 -0.17 2.58
CA GLY A 43 -4.67 0.38 1.98
C GLY A 43 -3.49 -0.60 2.03
N ALA A 44 -3.77 -1.90 1.85
CA ALA A 44 -2.83 -2.99 2.05
C ALA A 44 -2.24 -3.42 0.70
N PRO A 45 -0.97 -3.09 0.40
CA PRO A 45 -0.36 -3.43 -0.87
C PRO A 45 0.16 -4.89 -0.83
N VAL A 46 -0.76 -5.85 -0.84
CA VAL A 46 -0.47 -7.29 -0.64
C VAL A 46 0.46 -7.90 -1.70
N ASP A 47 0.61 -7.24 -2.84
CA ASP A 47 1.44 -7.60 -3.97
C ASP A 47 2.70 -6.72 -4.13
N PHE A 48 2.92 -5.73 -3.25
CA PHE A 48 4.08 -4.86 -3.32
C PHE A 48 5.28 -5.46 -2.56
N TYR A 49 6.03 -6.30 -3.25
CA TYR A 49 7.27 -6.92 -2.75
C TYR A 49 8.41 -6.84 -3.78
N PRO A 50 9.68 -7.00 -3.38
CA PRO A 50 10.80 -7.00 -4.34
C PRO A 50 10.60 -8.04 -5.45
N GLY A 51 10.67 -7.60 -6.71
CA GLY A 51 10.45 -8.46 -7.88
C GLY A 51 8.98 -8.66 -8.30
N SER A 52 8.02 -8.03 -7.61
CA SER A 52 6.60 -8.03 -8.01
C SER A 52 6.32 -7.29 -9.32
N GLY A 53 7.18 -6.35 -9.70
CA GLY A 53 6.98 -5.50 -10.88
C GLY A 53 5.98 -4.36 -10.68
N VAL A 54 5.34 -4.22 -9.51
CA VAL A 54 4.29 -3.21 -9.28
C VAL A 54 4.80 -1.84 -8.80
N GLN A 55 6.12 -1.61 -8.85
CA GLN A 55 6.75 -0.39 -8.34
C GLN A 55 6.35 0.84 -9.14
N GLU A 56 6.25 0.70 -10.46
CA GLU A 56 5.90 1.79 -11.36
C GLU A 56 4.42 2.19 -11.20
N GLU A 57 3.52 1.22 -11.04
CA GLU A 57 2.10 1.46 -10.78
C GLU A 57 1.89 2.21 -9.46
N PHE A 58 2.66 1.86 -8.43
CA PHE A 58 2.63 2.60 -7.16
C PHE A 58 3.07 4.06 -7.34
N LEU A 59 4.16 4.30 -8.08
CA LEU A 59 4.63 5.64 -8.38
C LEU A 59 3.60 6.43 -9.22
N ASN A 60 2.98 5.78 -10.20
CA ASN A 60 1.95 6.39 -11.04
C ASN A 60 0.71 6.78 -10.22
N ALA A 61 0.25 5.93 -9.30
CA ALA A 61 -0.84 6.25 -8.39
C ALA A 61 -0.51 7.46 -7.48
N TYR A 62 0.75 7.54 -7.02
CA TYR A 62 1.24 8.68 -6.26
C TYR A 62 1.18 9.97 -7.09
N VAL A 63 1.73 9.98 -8.31
CA VAL A 63 1.72 11.17 -9.17
C VAL A 63 0.29 11.59 -9.56
N ALA A 64 -0.58 10.62 -9.86
CA ALA A 64 -1.98 10.88 -10.18
C ALA A 64 -2.73 11.61 -9.06
N THR A 65 -2.32 11.43 -7.80
CA THR A 65 -2.90 12.18 -6.68
C THR A 65 -2.68 13.69 -6.86
N PHE A 66 -1.49 14.11 -7.30
CA PHE A 66 -1.19 15.52 -7.52
C PHE A 66 -1.83 16.04 -8.81
N GLU A 67 -1.86 15.23 -9.87
CA GLU A 67 -2.57 15.60 -11.11
C GLU A 67 -4.05 15.86 -10.86
N ASN A 68 -4.71 15.01 -10.07
CA ASN A 68 -6.13 15.14 -9.78
C ASN A 68 -6.46 16.26 -8.77
N GLN A 69 -5.47 16.89 -8.16
CA GLN A 69 -5.64 18.00 -7.22
C GLN A 69 -5.08 19.31 -7.79
N ASP A 70 -4.63 19.31 -9.03
CA ASP A 70 -3.97 20.44 -9.64
C ASP A 70 -4.88 21.19 -10.61
N ASP A 71 -5.10 22.47 -10.32
CA ASP A 71 -5.79 23.41 -11.21
C ASP A 71 -4.79 24.18 -12.12
N GLN A 72 -3.49 23.85 -12.09
CA GLN A 72 -2.48 24.57 -12.87
C GLN A 72 -2.43 24.14 -14.35
N PRO A 73 -2.22 25.07 -15.28
CA PRO A 73 -2.28 24.81 -16.72
C PRO A 73 -1.14 23.91 -17.27
N ALA A 74 -0.04 23.75 -16.53
CA ALA A 74 1.10 22.91 -16.92
C ALA A 74 1.09 21.52 -16.26
N GLY A 75 0.20 21.27 -15.29
CA GLY A 75 0.06 20.00 -14.59
C GLY A 75 1.19 19.71 -13.58
N CYS A 76 0.88 19.65 -12.30
CA CYS A 76 1.78 19.31 -11.19
C CYS A 76 2.45 17.95 -11.41
N GLY A 77 1.72 16.99 -11.97
CA GLY A 77 2.28 15.68 -12.32
C GLY A 77 3.38 15.73 -13.37
N THR A 78 3.31 16.66 -14.33
CA THR A 78 4.36 16.85 -15.35
C THR A 78 5.66 17.29 -14.69
N PHE A 79 5.59 18.31 -13.82
CA PHE A 79 6.76 18.79 -13.10
C PHE A 79 7.32 17.75 -12.13
N LEU A 80 6.45 17.03 -11.42
CA LEU A 80 6.87 15.95 -10.52
C LEU A 80 7.64 14.86 -11.27
N ARG A 81 7.14 14.41 -12.43
CA ARG A 81 7.85 13.40 -13.24
C ARG A 81 9.20 13.91 -13.74
N ALA A 82 9.26 15.14 -14.26
CA ALA A 82 10.51 15.73 -14.72
C ALA A 82 11.55 15.85 -13.59
N ALA A 83 11.11 16.25 -12.40
CA ALA A 83 11.98 16.35 -11.23
C ALA A 83 12.48 14.97 -10.76
N LEU A 84 11.60 13.96 -10.72
CA LEU A 84 11.96 12.59 -10.34
C LEU A 84 12.95 11.96 -11.33
N ASP A 85 12.75 12.17 -12.63
CA ASP A 85 13.66 11.69 -13.68
C ASP A 85 15.06 12.32 -13.54
N ALA A 86 15.11 13.64 -13.37
CA ALA A 86 16.36 14.35 -13.11
C ALA A 86 17.06 13.86 -11.83
N ALA A 87 16.30 13.64 -10.74
CA ALA A 87 16.85 13.14 -9.48
C ALA A 87 17.37 11.69 -9.59
N SER A 88 16.74 10.86 -10.42
CA SER A 88 17.12 9.45 -10.59
C SER A 88 18.45 9.26 -11.32
N THR A 89 18.87 10.25 -12.09
CA THR A 89 20.11 10.24 -12.87
C THR A 89 21.23 11.11 -12.27
N ALA A 90 20.89 11.94 -11.28
CA ALA A 90 21.81 12.85 -10.62
C ALA A 90 22.83 12.11 -9.74
N THR A 91 24.04 12.65 -9.70
CA THR A 91 25.09 12.21 -8.80
C THR A 91 24.84 12.73 -7.37
N PRO A 92 25.40 12.07 -6.34
CA PRO A 92 25.33 12.58 -4.98
C PRO A 92 25.89 14.00 -4.82
N ALA A 93 26.88 14.39 -5.64
CA ALA A 93 27.44 15.73 -5.63
C ALA A 93 26.48 16.78 -6.21
N GLU A 94 25.78 16.45 -7.30
CA GLU A 94 24.75 17.31 -7.89
C GLU A 94 23.55 17.48 -6.94
N LEU A 95 23.11 16.40 -6.29
CA LEU A 95 22.04 16.45 -5.29
C LEU A 95 22.43 17.28 -4.06
N ALA A 96 23.68 17.17 -3.61
CA ALA A 96 24.19 17.95 -2.47
C ALA A 96 24.31 19.44 -2.76
N ALA A 97 24.50 19.84 -4.02
CA ALA A 97 24.58 21.24 -4.44
C ALA A 97 23.20 21.90 -4.66
N ALA A 98 22.13 21.10 -4.71
CA ALA A 98 20.76 21.55 -4.97
C ALA A 98 19.95 21.89 -3.70
N GLY A 99 20.49 21.63 -2.50
CA GLY A 99 19.88 21.94 -1.20
C GLY A 99 20.51 23.16 -0.54
#